data_AF-A0A7S3HMQ2-F1
#
_entry.id   AF-A0A7S3HMQ2-F1
#
_cell.length_a   1.000
_cell.length_b   1.000
_cell.length_c   1.000
_cell.angle_alpha   90.00
_cell.angle_beta   90.00
_cell.angle_gamma   90.00
#
_symmetry.space_group_name_H-M   'P 1'
#
loop_
_entity.id
_entity.type
_entity.pdbx_description
1 polymer ?
#
loop_
_entity_poly.entity_id
_entity_poly.type
_entity_poly.pdbx_seq_one_letter_code
_entity_poly.pdbx_strand_id
1 'polypeptide(L)'
;NPWSHVLLSVLMTDSWVPFHQGHTNGQLTYHLPITLPSTGGSAELALIEQGGLLPEDAAARSGLYEHPEENVYHWKKGKTLVFDDSFSHAVRFRGGGEKKKEIKASHDDSQSGARVVLLARAWHPEMTAVERRALREFVRRGGEEDPEGYEMLPISPSAFSLGVHPLRP
;
A
#
# COMPACT_ATOMS: atom_id res chain seq x y z
N ASN A 1 -7.25 17.62 -4.44
CA ASN A 1 -7.17 16.97 -3.12
C ASN A 1 -5.84 16.23 -3.09
N PRO A 2 -4.81 16.73 -2.39
CA PRO A 2 -3.49 16.10 -2.41
C PRO A 2 -3.53 14.62 -1.99
N TRP A 3 -4.57 14.26 -1.23
CA TRP A 3 -4.74 12.93 -0.67
C TRP A 3 -5.67 12.04 -1.52
N SER A 4 -6.42 12.59 -2.48
CA SER A 4 -7.13 11.77 -3.48
C SER A 4 -6.46 11.94 -4.83
N HIS A 5 -5.44 11.14 -5.05
CA HIS A 5 -4.77 11.02 -6.34
C HIS A 5 -5.03 9.65 -6.97
N VAL A 6 -4.97 9.63 -8.29
CA VAL A 6 -4.97 8.42 -9.10
C VAL A 6 -3.64 8.37 -9.82
N LEU A 7 -2.88 7.30 -9.61
CA LEU A 7 -1.53 7.15 -10.15
C LEU A 7 -1.40 5.80 -10.84
N LEU A 8 -0.58 5.76 -11.88
CA LEU A 8 -0.17 4.50 -12.49
C LEU A 8 1.11 4.01 -11.79
N SER A 9 1.04 2.85 -11.15
CA SER A 9 2.20 2.21 -10.54
C SER A 9 2.70 1.11 -11.49
N VAL A 10 3.91 1.29 -12.00
CA VAL A 10 4.59 0.33 -12.88
C VAL A 10 5.75 -0.27 -12.11
N LEU A 11 5.78 -1.59 -12.01
CA LEU A 11 6.85 -2.31 -11.31
C LEU A 11 7.45 -3.35 -12.28
N MET A 12 8.75 -3.27 -12.50
CA MET A 12 9.48 -4.19 -13.38
C MET A 12 9.76 -5.51 -12.68
N THR A 13 10.01 -6.57 -13.44
CA THR A 13 10.39 -7.86 -12.86
C THR A 13 11.63 -7.72 -11.98
N ASP A 14 11.64 -8.43 -10.85
CA ASP A 14 12.69 -8.44 -9.82
C ASP A 14 12.94 -7.08 -9.14
N SER A 15 11.92 -6.21 -9.13
CA SER A 15 11.95 -4.97 -8.36
C SER A 15 11.10 -5.04 -7.10
N TRP A 16 11.45 -4.18 -6.14
CA TRP A 16 10.80 -4.11 -4.85
C TRP A 16 10.69 -2.66 -4.38
N VAL A 17 9.66 -2.42 -3.56
CA VAL A 17 9.50 -1.22 -2.75
C VAL A 17 9.67 -1.68 -1.29
N PRO A 18 10.61 -1.10 -0.54
CA PRO A 18 10.85 -1.50 0.85
C PRO A 18 9.62 -1.21 1.73
N PHE A 19 9.66 -1.73 2.96
CA PHE A 19 8.64 -1.40 3.96
C PHE A 19 8.57 0.11 4.17
N HIS A 20 7.36 0.65 4.16
CA HIS A 20 7.05 2.04 4.41
C HIS A 20 5.62 2.16 4.94
N GLN A 21 5.25 3.37 5.34
CA GLN A 21 3.91 3.72 5.82
C GLN A 21 3.43 4.99 5.11
N GLY A 22 2.13 5.02 4.83
CA GLY A 22 1.42 6.21 4.44
C GLY A 22 1.24 7.14 5.64
N HIS A 23 1.18 8.44 5.38
CA HIS A 23 1.17 9.48 6.41
C HIS A 23 -0.15 9.61 7.19
N THR A 24 -1.15 8.77 6.89
CA THR A 24 -2.49 8.93 7.48
C THR A 24 -3.36 7.69 7.31
N ASN A 25 -4.15 7.38 8.34
CA ASN A 25 -5.22 6.37 8.32
C ASN A 25 -6.58 6.95 7.87
N GLY A 26 -6.63 8.22 7.49
CA GLY A 26 -7.84 8.85 6.96
C GLY A 26 -8.23 8.37 5.56
N GLN A 27 -7.49 7.41 5.00
CA GLN A 27 -7.62 6.98 3.61
C GLN A 27 -7.49 5.48 3.46
N LEU A 28 -8.09 4.98 2.39
CA LEU A 28 -7.84 3.64 1.89
C LEU A 28 -7.21 3.72 0.51
N THR A 29 -6.27 2.80 0.28
CA THR A 29 -5.54 2.67 -0.97
C THR A 29 -6.09 1.48 -1.77
N TYR A 30 -6.54 1.76 -2.99
CA TYR A 30 -7.16 0.82 -3.91
C TYR A 30 -6.18 0.50 -5.03
N HIS A 31 -5.84 -0.77 -5.18
CA HIS A 31 -5.01 -1.27 -6.26
C HIS A 31 -5.87 -2.01 -7.27
N LEU A 32 -6.06 -1.41 -8.45
CA LEU A 32 -6.79 -2.00 -9.56
C LEU A 32 -5.77 -2.54 -10.59
N PRO A 33 -5.60 -3.87 -10.70
CA PRO A 33 -4.65 -4.43 -11.67
C PRO A 33 -5.08 -4.13 -13.10
N ILE A 34 -4.21 -3.47 -13.87
CA ILE A 34 -4.38 -3.28 -15.31
C ILE A 34 -3.70 -4.43 -16.05
N THR A 35 -2.42 -4.64 -15.75
CA THR A 35 -1.61 -5.71 -16.35
C THR A 35 -0.90 -6.46 -15.23
N LEU A 36 -1.10 -7.78 -15.22
CA LEU A 36 -0.34 -8.71 -14.40
C LEU A 36 0.40 -9.65 -15.33
N PRO A 37 1.66 -10.00 -15.05
CA PRO A 37 2.42 -10.96 -15.84
C PRO A 37 1.68 -12.30 -15.85
N SER A 38 1.57 -12.90 -17.03
CA SER A 38 0.80 -14.13 -17.26
C SER A 38 1.56 -15.41 -16.92
N THR A 39 2.89 -15.35 -16.75
CA THR A 39 3.74 -16.55 -16.63
C THR A 39 4.71 -16.44 -15.45
N GLY A 40 4.47 -17.29 -14.44
CA GLY A 40 5.42 -17.63 -13.37
C GLY A 40 5.76 -16.54 -12.34
N GLY A 41 5.61 -15.26 -12.68
CA GLY A 41 5.91 -14.15 -11.77
C GLY A 41 4.90 -14.00 -10.64
N SER A 42 5.38 -13.53 -9.49
CA SER A 42 4.55 -13.25 -8.31
C SER A 42 4.66 -11.76 -7.96
N ALA A 43 3.55 -11.05 -8.07
CA ALA A 43 3.43 -9.69 -7.55
C ALA A 43 2.74 -9.76 -6.18
N GLU A 44 3.46 -9.29 -5.16
CA GLU A 44 3.13 -9.43 -3.74
C GLU A 44 3.01 -8.07 -3.05
N LEU A 45 2.00 -7.94 -2.21
CA LEU A 45 1.87 -6.90 -1.19
C LEU A 45 2.08 -7.60 0.17
N ALA A 46 3.13 -7.21 0.88
CA ALA A 46 3.36 -7.64 2.26
C ALA A 46 2.83 -6.54 3.20
N LEU A 47 2.00 -6.92 4.18
CA LEU A 47 1.33 -5.99 5.10
C LEU A 47 1.47 -6.47 6.55
N ILE A 48 1.79 -5.54 7.46
CA ILE A 48 1.85 -5.79 8.91
C ILE A 48 0.69 -5.03 9.58
N GLU A 49 -0.40 -5.74 9.88
CA GLU A 49 -1.65 -5.14 10.35
C GLU A 49 -1.62 -4.71 11.83
N GLN A 50 -0.71 -5.25 12.64
CA GLN A 50 -0.71 -5.02 14.10
C GLN A 50 0.17 -3.86 14.58
N GLY A 51 0.64 -2.98 13.67
CA GLY A 51 1.44 -1.82 14.06
C GLY A 51 2.78 -2.19 14.69
N GLY A 52 3.47 -3.19 14.11
CA GLY A 52 4.80 -3.60 14.53
C GLY A 52 5.87 -2.54 14.26
N LEU A 53 7.00 -2.63 14.98
CA LEU A 53 8.17 -1.79 14.72
C LEU A 53 8.57 -1.93 13.25
N LEU A 54 8.83 -0.80 12.59
CA LEU A 54 9.36 -0.84 11.23
C LEU A 54 10.67 -1.63 11.26
N PRO A 55 10.94 -2.49 10.26
CA PRO A 55 12.16 -3.29 10.22
C PRO A 55 13.43 -2.44 10.27
N GLU A 56 13.35 -1.13 10.07
CA GLU A 56 14.47 -0.21 9.95
C GLU A 56 15.38 -0.19 11.20
N ASP A 57 14.86 -0.54 12.37
CA ASP A 57 15.67 -0.66 13.60
C ASP A 57 16.57 -1.91 13.63
N ALA A 58 16.31 -2.93 12.79
CA ALA A 58 17.07 -4.20 12.77
C ALA A 58 17.52 -4.69 11.37
N ALA A 59 16.79 -4.37 10.31
CA ALA A 59 16.89 -4.91 8.95
C ALA A 59 17.63 -3.99 7.96
N ALA A 60 17.86 -2.72 8.31
CA ALA A 60 18.64 -1.79 7.47
C ALA A 60 20.08 -2.29 7.19
N ARG A 61 20.57 -3.29 7.95
CA ARG A 61 21.90 -3.90 7.77
C ARG A 61 21.92 -5.25 7.05
N SER A 62 20.78 -5.93 6.86
CA SER A 62 20.77 -7.32 6.38
C SER A 62 20.11 -7.53 5.03
N GLY A 63 19.46 -6.51 4.45
CA GLY A 63 18.69 -6.71 3.21
C GLY A 63 17.59 -7.76 3.40
N LEU A 64 17.05 -7.90 4.62
CA LEU A 64 15.96 -8.81 4.89
C LEU A 64 14.70 -8.27 4.23
N TYR A 65 14.30 -8.94 3.16
CA TYR A 65 13.16 -8.59 2.33
C TYR A 65 11.81 -8.92 2.98
N GLU A 66 11.78 -9.67 4.08
CA GLU A 66 10.59 -10.30 4.67
C GLU A 66 10.50 -9.98 6.17
N HIS A 67 9.31 -9.70 6.67
CA HIS A 67 9.03 -9.50 8.09
C HIS A 67 8.30 -10.74 8.66
N PRO A 68 8.65 -11.23 9.86
CA PRO A 68 8.06 -12.45 10.42
C PRO A 68 6.54 -12.37 10.64
N GLU A 69 6.01 -11.16 10.79
CA GLU A 69 4.58 -10.90 11.01
C GLU A 69 3.85 -10.42 9.75
N GLU A 70 4.49 -10.48 8.57
CA GLU A 70 3.83 -10.02 7.35
C GLU A 70 2.76 -11.00 6.87
N ASN A 71 1.61 -10.44 6.47
CA ASN A 71 0.64 -11.14 5.65
C ASN A 71 0.91 -10.80 4.18
N VAL A 72 1.00 -11.83 3.33
CA VAL A 72 1.29 -11.66 1.89
C VAL A 72 0.02 -11.82 1.07
N TYR A 73 -0.27 -10.80 0.25
CA TYR A 73 -1.40 -10.76 -0.67
C TYR A 73 -0.91 -10.68 -2.11
N HIS A 74 -1.63 -11.35 -3.01
CA HIS A 74 -1.31 -11.34 -4.44
C HIS A 74 -2.41 -10.64 -5.24
N TRP A 75 -2.01 -9.81 -6.20
CA TRP A 75 -2.97 -9.23 -7.15
C TRP A 75 -3.58 -10.33 -8.03
N LYS A 76 -4.89 -10.20 -8.30
CA LYS A 76 -5.63 -11.10 -9.19
C LYS A 76 -6.33 -10.27 -10.27
N LYS A 77 -6.27 -10.71 -11.52
CA LYS A 77 -6.90 -9.99 -12.65
C LYS A 77 -8.39 -9.78 -12.36
N GLY A 78 -8.87 -8.55 -12.54
CA GLY A 78 -10.26 -8.18 -12.30
C GLY A 78 -10.67 -8.14 -10.82
N LYS A 79 -9.73 -8.24 -9.87
CA LYS A 79 -9.98 -8.08 -8.43
C LYS A 79 -9.18 -6.88 -7.92
N THR A 80 -9.88 -5.98 -7.24
CA THR A 80 -9.27 -4.84 -6.54
C THR A 80 -8.75 -5.30 -5.19
N LEU A 81 -7.49 -5.00 -4.89
CA LEU A 81 -6.99 -5.06 -3.51
C LEU A 81 -7.24 -3.71 -2.85
N VAL A 82 -7.73 -3.71 -1.62
CA VAL A 82 -7.97 -2.51 -0.82
C VAL A 82 -7.32 -2.73 0.53
N PHE A 83 -6.53 -1.77 0.97
CA PHE A 83 -5.90 -1.78 2.29
C PHE A 83 -5.72 -0.35 2.79
N ASP A 84 -5.48 -0.22 4.10
CA ASP A 84 -5.06 1.02 4.72
C ASP A 84 -3.53 1.10 4.64
N ASP A 85 -3.01 2.02 3.84
CA ASP A 85 -1.56 2.17 3.64
C ASP A 85 -0.86 2.86 4.80
N SER A 86 -1.57 3.29 5.86
CA SER A 86 -0.95 3.71 7.11
C SER A 86 -0.27 2.57 7.88
N PHE A 87 -0.66 1.32 7.61
CA PHE A 87 0.05 0.16 8.12
C PHE A 87 1.37 -0.06 7.38
N SER A 88 2.35 -0.67 8.06
CA SER A 88 3.64 -0.97 7.44
C SER A 88 3.47 -1.97 6.30
N HIS A 89 3.93 -1.61 5.11
CA HIS A 89 3.76 -2.44 3.93
C HIS A 89 4.92 -2.34 2.95
N ALA A 90 5.13 -3.42 2.19
CA ALA A 90 6.14 -3.52 1.13
C ALA A 90 5.50 -4.12 -0.14
N VAL A 91 6.10 -3.82 -1.30
CA VAL A 91 5.64 -4.37 -2.58
C VAL A 91 6.80 -5.10 -3.24
N ARG A 92 6.56 -6.32 -3.71
CA ARG A 92 7.58 -7.13 -4.39
C ARG A 92 7.03 -7.62 -5.72
N PHE A 93 7.86 -7.65 -6.75
CA PHE A 93 7.54 -8.35 -7.97
C PHE A 93 8.69 -9.27 -8.35
N ARG A 94 8.49 -10.57 -8.13
CA ARG A 94 9.46 -11.63 -8.44
C ARG A 94 9.16 -12.19 -9.82
N GLY A 95 10.17 -12.32 -10.66
CA GLY A 95 10.07 -13.05 -11.93
C GLY A 95 9.74 -14.52 -11.69
N GLY A 96 8.98 -15.11 -12.61
CA GLY A 96 8.84 -16.55 -12.63
C GLY A 96 10.18 -17.15 -12.90
N GLY A 97 10.69 -17.95 -11.96
CA GLY A 97 11.92 -18.70 -12.15
C GLY A 97 11.75 -19.65 -13.33
N GLU A 98 11.94 -19.15 -14.55
CA GLU A 98 12.25 -20.00 -15.67
C GLU A 98 13.55 -20.69 -15.28
N LYS A 99 13.44 -21.99 -14.96
CA LYS A 99 14.58 -22.89 -15.01
C LYS A 99 15.33 -22.51 -16.28
N LYS A 100 16.57 -22.04 -16.16
CA LYS A 100 17.47 -21.71 -17.28
C LYS A 100 17.44 -22.85 -18.31
N LYS A 101 16.45 -22.86 -19.20
CA LYS A 101 16.49 -23.63 -20.43
C LYS A 101 17.34 -22.77 -21.33
N GLU A 102 18.48 -23.30 -21.71
CA GLU A 102 19.42 -22.67 -22.64
C GLU A 102 18.65 -21.94 -23.74
N ILE A 103 18.75 -20.62 -23.71
CA ILE A 103 18.09 -19.73 -24.66
C ILE A 103 18.77 -19.98 -26.01
N LYS A 104 18.12 -20.74 -26.88
CA LYS A 104 18.35 -20.56 -28.32
C LYS A 104 17.84 -19.16 -28.63
N ALA A 105 18.70 -18.31 -29.20
CA ALA A 105 18.40 -16.95 -29.58
C ALA A 105 17.31 -16.89 -30.66
N SER A 106 16.07 -17.16 -30.28
CA SER A 106 14.89 -16.75 -31.02
C SER A 106 14.56 -15.34 -30.57
N HIS A 107 14.52 -14.44 -31.52
CA HIS A 107 14.18 -13.02 -31.40
C HIS A 107 12.68 -12.85 -31.08
N ASP A 108 12.18 -13.54 -30.06
CA ASP A 108 10.84 -13.37 -29.55
C ASP A 108 10.93 -12.51 -28.31
N ASP A 109 10.34 -11.32 -28.40
CA ASP A 109 10.35 -10.24 -27.42
C ASP A 109 9.37 -10.57 -26.27
N SER A 110 9.41 -11.83 -25.80
CA SER A 110 8.47 -12.42 -24.86
C SER A 110 8.75 -11.93 -23.44
N GLN A 111 8.47 -10.64 -23.24
CA GLN A 111 7.93 -9.98 -22.06
C GLN A 111 8.26 -10.65 -20.72
N SER A 112 9.38 -10.24 -20.11
CA SER A 112 9.42 -10.01 -18.67
C SER A 112 8.42 -8.89 -18.33
N GLY A 113 7.13 -9.23 -18.30
CA GLY A 113 6.05 -8.25 -18.31
C GLY A 113 6.04 -7.41 -17.03
N ALA A 114 5.97 -6.08 -17.19
CA ALA A 114 5.79 -5.18 -16.07
C ALA A 114 4.44 -5.42 -15.38
N ARG A 115 4.42 -5.32 -14.05
CA ARG A 115 3.17 -5.27 -13.29
C ARG A 115 2.66 -3.82 -13.30
N VAL A 116 1.49 -3.61 -13.89
CA VAL A 116 0.85 -2.30 -13.99
C VAL A 116 -0.43 -2.29 -13.16
N VAL A 117 -0.48 -1.40 -12.17
CA VAL A 117 -1.61 -1.24 -11.25
C VAL A 117 -2.03 0.23 -11.24
N LEU A 118 -3.33 0.48 -11.37
CA LEU A 118 -3.90 1.80 -11.07
C LEU A 118 -4.09 1.92 -9.56
N LEU A 119 -3.39 2.87 -8.97
CA LEU A 119 -3.55 3.25 -7.57
C LEU A 119 -4.60 4.35 -7.49
N ALA A 120 -5.61 4.16 -6.67
CA ALA A 120 -6.55 5.21 -6.33
C ALA A 120 -6.65 5.33 -4.81
N ARG A 121 -6.63 6.55 -4.28
CA ARG A 121 -6.86 6.80 -2.85
C ARG A 121 -8.22 7.44 -2.62
N ALA A 122 -8.99 6.87 -1.69
CA ALA A 122 -10.26 7.42 -1.26
C ALA A 122 -10.28 7.65 0.25
N TRP A 123 -11.22 8.47 0.72
CA TRP A 123 -11.43 8.69 2.15
C TRP A 123 -11.81 7.39 2.84
N HIS A 124 -11.32 7.19 4.06
CA HIS A 124 -11.81 6.11 4.92
C HIS A 124 -13.33 6.27 5.08
N PRO A 125 -14.12 5.19 4.90
CA PRO A 125 -15.59 5.28 4.82
C PRO A 125 -16.22 5.84 6.10
N GLU A 126 -15.55 5.68 7.23
CA GLU A 126 -16.01 6.14 8.54
C GLU A 126 -15.71 7.62 8.79
N MET A 127 -14.94 8.29 7.93
CA MET A 127 -14.74 9.72 8.05
C MET A 127 -16.02 10.50 7.70
N THR A 128 -16.43 11.33 8.63
CA THR A 128 -17.52 12.29 8.47
C THR A 128 -17.16 13.38 7.44
N ALA A 129 -18.19 14.08 6.94
CA ALA A 129 -17.97 15.22 6.07
C ALA A 129 -17.20 16.37 6.75
N VAL A 130 -17.32 16.50 8.07
CA VAL A 130 -16.63 17.52 8.88
C VAL A 130 -15.14 17.19 8.95
N GLU A 131 -14.77 15.94 9.28
CA GLU A 131 -13.37 15.51 9.35
C GLU A 131 -12.69 15.62 7.98
N ARG A 132 -13.35 15.17 6.90
CA ARG A 132 -12.84 15.32 5.53
C ARG A 132 -12.60 16.78 5.16
N ARG A 133 -13.43 17.71 5.65
CA ARG A 133 -13.26 19.15 5.43
C ARG A 133 -12.09 19.71 6.25
N ALA A 134 -12.01 19.34 7.52
CA ALA A 134 -10.93 19.76 8.42
C ALA A 134 -9.56 19.33 7.87
N LEU A 135 -9.44 18.08 7.42
CA LEU A 135 -8.21 17.54 6.87
C LEU A 135 -7.81 18.21 5.54
N ARG A 136 -8.76 18.48 4.65
CA ARG A 136 -8.49 19.27 3.44
C ARG A 136 -7.97 20.66 3.77
N GLU A 137 -8.54 21.30 4.80
CA GLU A 137 -8.12 22.64 5.21
C GLU A 137 -6.74 22.63 5.86
N PHE A 138 -6.45 21.62 6.69
CA PHE A 138 -5.12 21.41 7.26
C PHE A 138 -4.05 21.33 6.17
N VAL A 139 -4.26 20.51 5.13
CA VAL A 139 -3.29 20.40 4.05
C VAL A 139 -3.20 21.68 3.22
N ARG A 140 -4.33 22.33 2.93
CA ARG A 140 -4.36 23.60 2.16
C ARG A 140 -3.56 24.71 2.84
N ARG A 141 -3.52 24.71 4.18
CA ARG A 141 -2.78 25.71 4.97
C ARG A 141 -1.28 25.44 5.08
N GLY A 142 -0.76 24.44 4.36
CA GLY A 142 0.66 24.12 4.40
C GLY A 142 1.02 23.36 5.67
N GLY A 143 0.26 22.30 6.00
CA GLY A 143 0.72 21.26 6.95
C GLY A 143 2.00 20.52 6.52
N GLU A 144 2.84 21.15 5.69
CA GLU A 144 4.16 20.81 5.16
C GLU A 144 5.27 21.72 5.73
N GLU A 145 4.98 22.73 6.56
CA GLU A 145 6.02 23.57 7.18
C GLU A 145 6.85 22.85 8.28
N ASP A 146 6.77 21.52 8.37
CA ASP A 146 7.72 20.73 9.14
C ASP A 146 8.37 19.65 8.25
N PRO A 147 9.51 19.94 7.61
CA PRO A 147 10.24 18.97 6.80
C PRO A 147 10.91 17.86 7.63
N GLU A 148 10.91 17.93 8.98
CA GLU A 148 11.61 16.98 9.85
C GLU A 148 10.72 16.29 10.92
N GLY A 149 9.45 16.69 11.11
CA GLY A 149 8.63 16.24 12.24
C GLY A 149 7.17 15.91 11.90
N TYR A 150 6.91 14.76 11.27
CA TYR A 150 5.56 14.18 11.23
C TYR A 150 5.34 13.24 12.40
N GLU A 151 4.86 13.76 13.54
CA GLU A 151 4.01 12.94 14.41
C GLU A 151 2.69 12.69 13.67
N MET A 152 2.44 11.42 13.33
CA MET A 152 1.18 10.96 12.74
C MET A 152 0.00 11.53 13.53
N LEU A 153 -0.87 12.34 12.93
CA LEU A 153 -2.08 12.81 13.61
C LEU A 153 -2.97 11.58 13.89
N PRO A 154 -3.11 11.12 15.14
CA PRO A 154 -3.96 9.97 15.41
C PRO A 154 -5.42 10.40 15.21
N ILE A 155 -6.15 9.71 14.35
CA ILE A 155 -7.62 9.76 14.42
C ILE A 155 -7.99 9.12 15.76
N SER A 156 -8.56 9.92 16.66
CA SER A 156 -8.86 9.48 18.03
C SER A 156 -9.74 8.22 18.00
N PRO A 157 -9.35 7.13 18.71
CA PRO A 157 -10.18 5.92 18.85
C PRO A 157 -11.56 6.21 19.49
N SER A 158 -11.72 7.36 20.15
CA SER A 158 -12.95 7.74 20.83
C SER A 158 -14.13 8.03 19.89
N ALA A 159 -13.90 8.17 18.57
CA ALA A 159 -14.96 8.28 17.57
C ALA A 159 -15.75 6.96 17.35
N PHE A 160 -15.26 5.83 17.89
CA PHE A 160 -15.85 4.50 17.72
C PHE A 160 -16.79 4.04 18.84
N SER A 161 -17.00 4.86 19.88
CA SER A 161 -17.99 4.53 20.90
C SER A 161 -19.40 4.88 20.38
N LEU A 162 -19.99 3.96 19.61
CA LEU A 162 -21.43 3.96 19.35
C LEU A 162 -22.14 3.92 20.70
N GLY A 163 -22.69 5.07 21.10
CA GLY A 163 -23.52 5.18 22.28
C GLY A 163 -24.64 4.13 22.23
N VAL A 164 -24.53 3.14 23.11
CA VAL A 164 -25.64 2.26 23.45
C VAL A 164 -26.68 3.14 24.11
N HIS A 165 -27.66 3.60 23.33
CA HIS A 165 -28.83 4.27 23.91
C HIS A 165 -29.58 3.25 24.78
N PRO A 166 -29.76 3.50 26.08
CA PRO A 166 -30.66 2.67 26.87
C PRO A 166 -32.08 2.86 26.33
N LEU A 167 -32.73 1.76 25.97
CA LEU A 167 -34.16 1.74 25.68
C LEU A 167 -34.88 2.34 26.90
N ARG A 168 -35.57 3.46 26.67
CA ARG A 168 -36.51 4.05 27.63
C ARG A 168 -37.79 3.21 27.65
N PRO A 169 -38.49 3.20 28.81
CA PRO A 169 -39.23 2.05 29.34
C PRO A 169 -40.43 1.60 28.51
#